data_AF-A0A928SVM8-F1
#
_entry.id   AF-A0A928SVM8-F1
#
_cell.length_a   1.000
_cell.length_b   1.000
_cell.length_c   1.000
_cell.angle_alpha   90.00
_cell.angle_beta   90.00
_cell.angle_gamma   90.00
#
_symmetry.space_group_name_H-M   'P 1'
#
loop_
_entity.id
_entity.type
_entity.pdbx_description
1 polymer ?
#
loop_
_entity_poly.entity_id
_entity_poly.type
_entity_poly.pdbx_seq_one_letter_code
_entity_poly.pdbx_strand_id
1 'polypeptide(L)'
;MASDAKACGGEWVPAVEIDHRPEGIARAEKALKKGEHAAAAAMIVRMMPHVKDLKAKKDGTLVARAQRVLALAVARNNGALPIDKELPGYVQGTWIGKTGKDKAANLEWSVAALRKLNDIKKDDAAVQSDLAEALAKVEKHRGEAKELLEKLAQKDLVATPEAYATLAELRSAAGDSAGQKVAQKRCESMAKSASVCRASA
;
A
#
# COMPACT_ATOMS: atom_id res chain seq x y z
N MET A 1 24.60 14.04 65.43
CA MET A 1 24.80 13.20 64.23
C MET A 1 24.24 13.96 63.06
N ALA A 2 25.10 14.39 62.14
CA ALA A 2 24.69 14.92 60.85
C ALA A 2 24.64 13.75 59.85
N SER A 3 23.58 13.67 59.05
CA SER A 3 23.62 13.13 57.68
C SER A 3 22.33 13.49 56.96
N ASP A 4 22.52 14.18 55.84
CA ASP A 4 21.63 14.46 54.72
C ASP A 4 20.80 13.22 54.27
N ALA A 5 19.62 13.35 53.67
CA ALA A 5 19.46 13.93 52.33
C ALA A 5 18.05 14.47 52.01
N LYS A 6 18.02 15.75 51.63
CA LYS A 6 17.09 16.29 50.61
C LYS A 6 17.73 16.05 49.24
N ALA A 7 17.19 15.14 48.44
CA ALA A 7 17.37 14.98 46.98
C ALA A 7 16.70 13.64 46.60
N CYS A 8 15.78 13.45 45.67
CA CYS A 8 15.35 14.20 44.49
C CYS A 8 13.84 13.99 44.30
N GLY A 9 13.02 15.01 44.54
CA GLY A 9 11.64 15.05 44.07
C GLY A 9 11.59 15.82 42.77
N GLY A 10 12.30 15.34 41.75
CA GLY A 10 12.28 15.93 40.42
C GLY A 10 10.84 16.01 39.93
N GLU A 11 10.51 17.14 39.32
CA GLU A 11 9.29 17.35 38.55
C GLU A 11 8.99 16.10 37.73
N TRP A 12 7.91 15.41 38.09
CA TRP A 12 7.39 14.29 37.30
C TRP A 12 6.92 14.89 35.99
N VAL A 13 7.84 14.98 35.02
CA VAL A 13 7.46 15.21 33.63
C VAL A 13 6.70 13.95 33.25
N PRO A 14 5.38 14.00 32.97
CA PRO A 14 4.67 12.80 32.56
C PRO A 14 5.43 12.23 31.37
N ALA A 15 5.70 10.91 31.40
CA ALA A 15 6.30 10.20 30.29
C ALA A 15 5.55 10.63 29.04
N VAL A 16 6.22 11.39 28.16
CA VAL A 16 5.66 11.75 26.86
C VAL A 16 5.32 10.42 26.23
N GLU A 17 4.04 10.09 26.14
CA GLU A 17 3.59 8.80 25.61
C GLU A 17 4.03 8.77 24.15
N ILE A 18 5.15 8.08 23.90
CA ILE A 18 5.77 8.04 22.57
C ILE A 18 4.80 7.30 21.66
N ASP A 19 4.23 8.02 20.71
CA ASP A 19 3.44 7.40 19.67
C ASP A 19 4.36 6.55 18.77
N HIS A 20 4.30 5.23 18.93
CA HIS A 20 5.11 4.27 18.15
C HIS A 20 4.57 4.01 16.73
N ARG A 21 3.43 4.60 16.35
CA ARG A 21 2.80 4.39 15.03
C ARG A 21 3.70 4.86 13.86
N PRO A 22 4.44 5.98 13.92
CA PRO A 22 5.38 6.38 12.87
C PRO A 22 6.43 5.31 12.54
N GLU A 23 7.05 4.72 13.56
CA GLU A 23 8.04 3.65 13.39
C GLU A 23 7.38 2.36 12.85
N GLY A 24 6.18 2.04 13.34
CA GLY A 24 5.43 0.91 12.85
C GLY A 24 5.03 1.05 11.38
N ILE A 25 4.63 2.25 10.92
CA ILE A 25 4.33 2.49 9.51
C ILE A 25 5.59 2.41 8.65
N ALA A 26 6.72 2.96 9.10
CA ALA A 26 7.98 2.82 8.38
C ALA A 26 8.38 1.34 8.22
N ARG A 27 8.14 0.50 9.23
CA ARG A 27 8.32 -0.94 9.15
C ARG A 27 7.36 -1.60 8.15
N ALA A 28 6.09 -1.21 8.14
CA ALA A 28 5.11 -1.72 7.19
C ALA A 28 5.45 -1.35 5.73
N GLU A 29 5.92 -0.13 5.48
CA GLU A 29 6.42 0.30 4.15
C GLU A 29 7.61 -0.55 3.70
N LYS A 30 8.54 -0.84 4.62
CA LYS A 30 9.69 -1.71 4.34
C LYS A 30 9.26 -3.14 4.02
N ALA A 31 8.31 -3.70 4.76
CA ALA A 31 7.73 -5.02 4.49
C ALA A 31 7.06 -5.06 3.12
N LEU A 32 6.24 -4.04 2.79
CA LEU A 32 5.59 -3.92 1.49
C LEU A 32 6.62 -3.92 0.35
N LYS A 33 7.70 -3.13 0.46
CA LYS A 33 8.78 -3.06 -0.53
C LYS A 33 9.54 -4.37 -0.73
N LYS A 34 9.51 -5.27 0.26
CA LYS A 34 10.11 -6.61 0.17
C LYS A 34 9.17 -7.65 -0.46
N GLY A 35 7.91 -7.31 -0.71
CA GLY A 35 6.90 -8.28 -1.15
C GLY A 35 6.16 -8.97 0.02
N GLU A 36 6.42 -8.57 1.27
CA GLU A 36 5.78 -9.14 2.47
C GLU A 36 4.39 -8.51 2.70
N HIS A 37 3.51 -8.61 1.69
CA HIS A 37 2.26 -7.83 1.63
C HIS A 37 1.30 -8.11 2.79
N ALA A 38 1.11 -9.38 3.18
CA ALA A 38 0.24 -9.74 4.30
C ALA A 38 0.78 -9.21 5.64
N ALA A 39 2.09 -9.31 5.87
CA ALA A 39 2.74 -8.77 7.06
C ALA A 39 2.62 -7.23 7.11
N ALA A 40 2.85 -6.54 5.99
CA ALA A 40 2.67 -5.10 5.88
C ALA A 40 1.23 -4.69 6.22
N ALA A 41 0.23 -5.39 5.67
CA ALA A 41 -1.18 -5.15 5.98
C ALA A 41 -1.49 -5.39 7.46
N ALA A 42 -1.02 -6.49 8.04
CA ALA A 42 -1.24 -6.84 9.44
C ALA A 42 -0.69 -5.77 10.39
N MET A 43 0.50 -5.22 10.10
CA MET A 43 1.08 -4.12 10.88
C MET A 43 0.17 -2.89 10.87
N ILE A 44 -0.35 -2.49 9.70
CA ILE A 44 -1.26 -1.34 9.60
C ILE A 44 -2.57 -1.61 10.36
N VAL A 45 -3.20 -2.76 10.14
CA VAL A 45 -4.49 -3.12 10.78
C VAL A 45 -4.34 -3.20 12.30
N ARG A 46 -3.20 -3.69 12.81
CA ARG A 46 -2.90 -3.69 14.25
C ARG A 46 -2.80 -2.28 14.84
N MET A 47 -2.12 -1.38 14.15
CA MET A 47 -1.89 -0.01 14.65
C MET A 47 -3.11 0.91 14.45
N MET A 48 -3.88 0.66 13.39
CA MET A 48 -5.04 1.46 13.00
C MET A 48 -6.20 0.55 12.59
N PRO A 49 -6.88 -0.13 13.53
CA PRO A 49 -7.97 -1.06 13.22
C PRO A 49 -9.11 -0.41 12.42
N HIS A 50 -9.38 0.88 12.69
CA HIS A 50 -10.41 1.69 12.03
C HIS A 50 -9.87 2.53 10.86
N VAL A 51 -8.75 2.13 10.23
CA VAL A 51 -8.10 2.90 9.13
C VAL A 51 -9.03 3.21 7.95
N LYS A 52 -10.11 2.44 7.75
CA LYS A 52 -11.15 2.71 6.75
C LYS A 52 -11.87 4.04 6.99
N ASP A 53 -12.08 4.38 8.26
CA ASP A 53 -12.89 5.53 8.69
C ASP A 53 -12.03 6.78 8.92
N LEU A 54 -10.71 6.61 8.99
CA LEU A 54 -9.77 7.71 9.16
C LEU A 54 -9.68 8.56 7.88
N LYS A 55 -9.72 9.88 8.05
CA LYS A 55 -9.54 10.84 6.95
C LYS A 55 -8.07 11.23 6.85
N ALA A 56 -7.43 10.92 5.72
CA ALA A 56 -6.15 11.52 5.39
C ALA A 56 -6.31 13.05 5.26
N LYS A 57 -5.45 13.82 5.94
CA LYS A 57 -5.39 15.28 5.77
C LYS A 57 -4.46 15.61 4.61
N LYS A 58 -4.57 16.82 4.06
CA LYS A 58 -3.78 17.29 2.90
C LYS A 58 -2.27 17.22 3.12
N ASP A 59 -1.82 17.28 4.37
CA ASP A 59 -0.40 17.42 4.73
C ASP A 59 0.41 16.11 4.66
N GLY A 60 -0.08 15.06 3.98
CA GLY A 60 0.65 13.79 3.84
C GLY A 60 0.84 13.03 5.14
N THR A 61 -0.21 13.03 5.99
CA THR A 61 -0.15 12.53 7.36
C THR A 61 0.16 11.04 7.48
N LEU A 62 0.49 10.62 8.70
CA LEU A 62 0.66 9.23 9.11
C LEU A 62 -0.47 8.31 8.60
N VAL A 63 -1.72 8.79 8.61
CA VAL A 63 -2.89 8.08 8.08
C VAL A 63 -2.80 7.87 6.57
N ALA A 64 -2.36 8.87 5.81
CA ALA A 64 -2.20 8.77 4.35
C ALA A 64 -1.19 7.67 3.99
N ARG A 65 -0.07 7.61 4.74
CA ARG A 65 0.95 6.56 4.59
C ARG A 65 0.41 5.18 4.94
N ALA A 66 -0.31 5.05 6.07
CA ALA A 66 -0.97 3.79 6.44
C ALA A 66 -1.95 3.30 5.37
N GLN A 67 -2.82 4.20 4.90
CA GLN A 67 -3.81 3.90 3.87
C GLN A 67 -3.15 3.48 2.56
N ARG A 68 -2.10 4.17 2.13
CA ARG A 68 -1.31 3.79 0.94
C ARG A 68 -0.74 2.37 1.07
N VAL A 69 -0.07 2.07 2.19
CA VAL A 69 0.55 0.75 2.43
C VAL A 69 -0.50 -0.35 2.39
N LEU A 70 -1.61 -0.17 3.11
CA LEU A 70 -2.67 -1.16 3.17
C LEU A 70 -3.38 -1.33 1.82
N ALA A 71 -3.67 -0.23 1.11
CA ALA A 71 -4.29 -0.27 -0.21
C ALA A 71 -3.45 -1.05 -1.24
N LEU A 72 -2.13 -0.81 -1.26
CA LEU A 72 -1.21 -1.56 -2.12
C LEU A 72 -1.12 -3.04 -1.72
N ALA A 73 -1.03 -3.34 -0.41
CA ALA A 73 -1.03 -4.72 0.06
C ALA A 73 -2.31 -5.48 -0.34
N VAL A 74 -3.46 -4.81 -0.30
CA VAL A 74 -4.74 -5.34 -0.77
C VAL A 74 -4.72 -5.58 -2.28
N ALA A 75 -4.29 -4.60 -3.08
CA ALA A 75 -4.24 -4.72 -4.54
C ALA A 75 -3.30 -5.85 -4.98
N ARG A 76 -2.11 -5.92 -4.38
CA ARG A 76 -1.07 -6.91 -4.72
C ARG A 76 -1.41 -8.34 -4.26
N ASN A 77 -2.36 -8.51 -3.34
CA ASN A 77 -2.93 -9.81 -3.00
C ASN A 77 -4.34 -10.04 -3.60
N ASN A 78 -4.76 -9.27 -4.61
CA ASN A 78 -6.06 -9.44 -5.27
C ASN A 78 -7.25 -9.43 -4.29
N GLY A 79 -7.21 -8.58 -3.27
CA GLY A 79 -8.29 -8.42 -2.30
C GLY A 79 -8.27 -9.38 -1.10
N ALA A 80 -7.42 -10.42 -1.12
CA ALA A 80 -7.24 -11.35 0.00
C ALA A 80 -6.09 -10.91 0.90
N LEU A 81 -6.29 -10.87 2.22
CA LEU A 81 -5.21 -10.62 3.17
C LEU A 81 -5.19 -11.76 4.20
N PRO A 82 -4.35 -12.80 4.02
CA PRO A 82 -4.24 -13.91 4.97
C PRO A 82 -3.48 -13.47 6.24
N ILE A 83 -4.10 -12.57 7.02
CA ILE A 83 -3.57 -11.98 8.26
C ILE A 83 -4.10 -12.70 9.50
N ASP A 84 -4.74 -13.85 9.32
CA ASP A 84 -5.36 -14.63 10.38
C ASP A 84 -4.34 -15.19 11.38
N LYS A 85 -3.12 -15.47 10.90
CA LYS A 85 -2.00 -15.90 11.75
C LYS A 85 -1.29 -14.75 12.46
N GLU A 86 -1.44 -13.53 11.95
CA GLU A 86 -0.73 -12.34 12.43
C GLU A 86 -1.53 -11.56 13.47
N LEU A 87 -2.87 -11.64 13.41
CA LEU A 87 -3.78 -10.84 14.23
C LEU A 87 -4.86 -11.71 14.87
N PRO A 88 -5.34 -11.38 16.08
CA PRO A 88 -6.56 -11.96 16.61
C PRO A 88 -7.80 -11.63 15.78
N GLY A 89 -8.78 -12.55 15.71
CA GLY A 89 -9.98 -12.43 14.87
C GLY A 89 -10.76 -11.12 15.03
N TYR A 90 -10.84 -10.58 16.24
CA TYR A 90 -11.57 -9.34 16.54
C TYR A 90 -10.92 -8.08 15.92
N VAL A 91 -9.63 -8.13 15.57
CA VAL A 91 -8.90 -7.02 14.92
C VAL A 91 -8.94 -7.14 13.39
N GLN A 92 -9.14 -8.34 12.87
CA GLN A 92 -9.07 -8.63 11.42
C GLN A 92 -10.21 -7.96 10.64
N GLY A 93 -11.39 -7.79 11.25
CA GLY A 93 -12.56 -7.24 10.56
C GLY A 93 -12.86 -7.97 9.24
N THR A 94 -13.21 -7.22 8.19
CA THR A 94 -13.48 -7.77 6.86
C THR A 94 -12.21 -7.94 6.01
N TRP A 95 -11.01 -7.68 6.55
CA TRP A 95 -9.79 -7.58 5.76
C TRP A 95 -9.33 -8.92 5.17
N ILE A 96 -9.71 -10.04 5.79
CA ILE A 96 -9.20 -11.36 5.39
C ILE A 96 -9.46 -11.67 3.92
N GLY A 97 -10.61 -11.22 3.39
CA GLY A 97 -10.95 -11.48 1.98
C GLY A 97 -11.25 -12.95 1.71
N LYS A 98 -11.88 -13.67 2.66
CA LYS A 98 -12.17 -15.11 2.52
C LYS A 98 -13.16 -15.38 1.38
N THR A 99 -14.15 -14.51 1.20
CA THR A 99 -15.16 -14.65 0.15
C THR A 99 -14.86 -13.74 -1.04
N GLY A 100 -15.43 -14.05 -2.21
CA GLY A 100 -15.32 -13.17 -3.39
C GLY A 100 -15.88 -11.76 -3.12
N LYS A 101 -16.95 -11.67 -2.31
CA LYS A 101 -17.53 -10.39 -1.88
C LYS A 101 -16.57 -9.59 -1.01
N ASP A 102 -15.88 -10.23 -0.07
CA ASP A 102 -14.89 -9.55 0.78
C ASP A 102 -13.69 -9.06 -0.04
N LYS A 103 -13.19 -9.90 -0.97
CA LYS A 103 -12.10 -9.50 -1.88
C LYS A 103 -12.48 -8.29 -2.72
N ALA A 104 -13.67 -8.30 -3.32
CA ALA A 104 -14.19 -7.18 -4.08
C ALA A 104 -14.32 -5.92 -3.23
N ALA A 105 -14.90 -6.02 -2.01
CA ALA A 105 -15.03 -4.88 -1.10
C ALA A 105 -13.66 -4.29 -0.69
N ASN A 106 -12.65 -5.14 -0.47
CA ASN A 106 -11.30 -4.68 -0.16
C ASN A 106 -10.66 -3.98 -1.37
N LEU A 107 -10.81 -4.52 -2.58
CA LEU A 107 -10.30 -3.88 -3.81
C LEU A 107 -10.96 -2.53 -4.09
N GLU A 108 -12.29 -2.43 -3.95
CA GLU A 108 -13.01 -1.15 -4.08
C GLU A 108 -12.52 -0.14 -3.04
N TRP A 109 -12.29 -0.57 -1.80
CA TRP A 109 -11.69 0.30 -0.78
C TRP A 109 -10.27 0.75 -1.17
N SER A 110 -9.44 -0.17 -1.67
CA SER A 110 -8.06 0.15 -2.10
C SER A 110 -8.05 1.23 -3.19
N VAL A 111 -8.91 1.06 -4.22
CA VAL A 111 -9.11 2.06 -5.27
C VAL A 111 -9.57 3.39 -4.67
N ALA A 112 -10.59 3.39 -3.82
CA ALA A 112 -11.11 4.63 -3.22
C ALA A 112 -10.07 5.35 -2.35
N ALA A 113 -9.25 4.62 -1.60
CA ALA A 113 -8.18 5.18 -0.78
C ALA A 113 -7.08 5.82 -1.66
N LEU A 114 -6.63 5.13 -2.70
CA LEU A 114 -5.59 5.63 -3.61
C LEU A 114 -6.09 6.79 -4.49
N ARG A 115 -7.37 6.82 -4.88
CA ARG A 115 -7.98 7.98 -5.54
C ARG A 115 -7.92 9.22 -4.66
N LYS A 116 -8.32 9.10 -3.38
CA LYS A 116 -8.23 10.22 -2.43
C LYS A 116 -6.80 10.72 -2.26
N LEU A 117 -5.82 9.81 -2.21
CA LEU A 117 -4.41 10.18 -2.14
C LEU A 117 -3.95 10.90 -3.42
N ASN A 118 -4.38 10.41 -4.59
CA ASN A 118 -4.12 11.07 -5.86
C ASN A 118 -4.76 12.47 -5.93
N ASP A 119 -5.97 12.65 -5.39
CA ASP A 119 -6.62 13.96 -5.33
C ASP A 119 -5.85 14.97 -4.45
N ILE A 120 -5.18 14.49 -3.40
CA ILE A 120 -4.31 15.30 -2.54
C ILE A 120 -2.98 15.59 -3.25
N LYS A 121 -2.44 14.62 -4.01
CA LYS A 121 -1.12 14.66 -4.64
C LYS A 121 -1.20 14.48 -6.17
N LYS A 122 -1.95 15.35 -6.84
CA LYS A 122 -2.38 15.15 -8.24
C LYS A 122 -1.26 14.93 -9.25
N ASP A 123 -0.07 15.44 -8.98
CA ASP A 123 1.09 15.36 -9.88
C ASP A 123 2.18 14.37 -9.38
N ASP A 124 1.89 13.59 -8.33
CA ASP A 124 2.83 12.60 -7.79
C ASP A 124 2.72 11.30 -8.59
N ALA A 125 3.69 11.08 -9.49
CA ALA A 125 3.75 9.91 -10.36
C ALA A 125 3.80 8.58 -9.60
N ALA A 126 4.32 8.56 -8.36
CA ALA A 126 4.32 7.36 -7.55
C ALA A 126 2.91 7.02 -7.08
N VAL A 127 2.15 8.01 -6.62
CA VAL A 127 0.74 7.83 -6.23
C VAL A 127 -0.13 7.44 -7.42
N GLN A 128 0.12 8.04 -8.59
CA GLN A 128 -0.57 7.67 -9.83
C GLN A 128 -0.26 6.22 -10.26
N SER A 129 1.00 5.78 -10.13
CA SER A 129 1.39 4.39 -10.40
C SER A 129 0.68 3.42 -9.47
N ASP A 130 0.66 3.72 -8.16
CA ASP A 130 -0.03 2.89 -7.17
C ASP A 130 -1.54 2.80 -7.43
N LEU A 131 -2.17 3.94 -7.77
CA LEU A 131 -3.59 3.99 -8.11
C LEU A 131 -3.87 3.10 -9.31
N ALA A 132 -3.04 3.16 -10.36
CA ALA A 132 -3.22 2.30 -11.52
C ALA A 132 -3.05 0.81 -11.21
N GLU A 133 -2.09 0.43 -10.35
CA GLU A 133 -1.96 -0.95 -9.86
C GLU A 133 -3.28 -1.43 -9.24
N ALA A 134 -3.92 -0.62 -8.39
CA ALA A 134 -5.20 -0.97 -7.76
C ALA A 134 -6.37 -1.00 -8.75
N LEU A 135 -6.45 -0.02 -9.66
CA LEU A 135 -7.50 0.04 -10.69
C LEU A 135 -7.48 -1.20 -11.59
N ALA A 136 -6.29 -1.70 -11.96
CA ALA A 136 -6.15 -2.87 -12.82
C ALA A 136 -6.71 -4.17 -12.22
N LYS A 137 -6.86 -4.23 -10.89
CA LYS A 137 -7.44 -5.38 -10.18
C LYS A 137 -8.97 -5.41 -10.21
N VAL A 138 -9.61 -4.36 -10.70
CA VAL A 138 -11.07 -4.25 -10.80
C VAL A 138 -11.47 -4.11 -12.26
N GLU A 139 -12.24 -5.07 -12.79
CA GLU A 139 -12.50 -5.19 -14.24
C GLU A 139 -12.99 -3.89 -14.88
N LYS A 140 -14.00 -3.24 -14.28
CA LYS A 140 -14.58 -1.97 -14.74
C LYS A 140 -13.58 -0.80 -14.81
N HIS A 141 -12.42 -0.92 -14.15
CA HIS A 141 -11.40 0.14 -14.06
C HIS A 141 -10.13 -0.16 -14.85
N ARG A 142 -10.02 -1.32 -15.52
CA ARG A 142 -8.82 -1.72 -16.28
C ARG A 142 -8.46 -0.76 -17.41
N GLY A 143 -9.47 -0.20 -18.09
CA GLY A 143 -9.25 0.81 -19.14
C GLY A 143 -8.57 2.08 -18.60
N GLU A 144 -9.06 2.58 -17.47
CA GLU A 144 -8.49 3.74 -16.78
C GLU A 144 -7.07 3.45 -16.26
N ALA A 145 -6.85 2.26 -15.69
CA ALA A 145 -5.53 1.82 -15.24
C ALA A 145 -4.51 1.84 -16.38
N LYS A 146 -4.90 1.30 -17.56
CA LYS A 146 -4.06 1.26 -18.75
C LYS A 146 -3.71 2.68 -19.22
N GLU A 147 -4.71 3.55 -19.36
CA GLU A 147 -4.51 4.93 -19.81
C GLU A 147 -3.56 5.69 -18.87
N LEU A 148 -3.74 5.54 -17.55
CA LEU A 148 -2.89 6.19 -16.55
C LEU A 148 -1.43 5.71 -16.64
N LEU A 149 -1.21 4.38 -16.72
CA LEU A 149 0.14 3.82 -16.83
C LEU A 149 0.80 4.14 -18.17
N GLU A 150 0.05 4.21 -19.27
CA GLU A 150 0.60 4.61 -20.57
C GLU A 150 1.09 6.05 -20.57
N LYS A 151 0.29 6.99 -20.01
CA LYS A 151 0.69 8.39 -19.86
C LYS A 151 1.96 8.55 -19.01
N LEU A 152 2.06 7.77 -17.93
CA LEU A 152 3.27 7.74 -17.10
C LEU A 152 4.46 7.15 -17.85
N ALA A 153 4.27 6.02 -18.53
CA ALA A 153 5.33 5.32 -19.25
C ALA A 153 5.89 6.14 -20.42
N GLN A 154 5.07 6.92 -21.12
CA GLN A 154 5.52 7.84 -22.18
C GLN A 154 6.49 8.91 -21.67
N LYS A 155 6.46 9.22 -20.37
CA LYS A 155 7.32 10.20 -19.71
C LYS A 155 8.40 9.54 -18.86
N ASP A 156 8.54 8.21 -18.92
CA ASP A 156 9.38 7.40 -18.03
C ASP A 156 9.12 7.65 -16.52
N LEU A 157 7.85 7.93 -16.16
CA LEU A 157 7.43 8.28 -14.79
C LEU A 157 6.79 7.13 -13.99
N VAL A 158 6.66 5.92 -14.57
CA VAL A 158 6.15 4.76 -13.81
C VAL A 158 7.12 4.43 -12.69
N ALA A 159 6.63 4.46 -11.45
CA ALA A 159 7.49 4.54 -10.26
C ALA A 159 7.93 3.17 -9.68
N THR A 160 7.25 2.09 -10.04
CA THR A 160 7.46 0.76 -9.43
C THR A 160 7.57 -0.34 -10.50
N PRO A 161 8.34 -1.41 -10.22
CA PRO A 161 8.33 -2.59 -11.08
C PRO A 161 6.93 -3.23 -11.14
N GLU A 162 6.17 -3.26 -10.04
CA GLU A 162 4.80 -3.78 -10.01
C GLU A 162 3.85 -3.03 -10.96
N ALA A 163 3.99 -1.71 -11.10
CA ALA A 163 3.22 -0.92 -12.05
C ALA A 163 3.60 -1.23 -13.51
N TYR A 164 4.87 -1.48 -13.80
CA TYR A 164 5.29 -1.95 -15.13
C TYR A 164 4.80 -3.37 -15.44
N ALA A 165 4.81 -4.27 -14.45
CA ALA A 165 4.21 -5.60 -14.59
C ALA A 165 2.71 -5.49 -14.91
N THR A 166 2.01 -4.63 -14.18
CA THR A 166 0.59 -4.33 -14.43
C THR A 166 0.35 -3.78 -15.84
N LEU A 167 1.18 -2.84 -16.30
CA LEU A 167 1.09 -2.32 -17.66
C LEU A 167 1.33 -3.40 -18.71
N ALA A 168 2.27 -4.31 -18.47
CA ALA A 168 2.53 -5.44 -19.37
C ALA A 168 1.31 -6.37 -19.46
N GLU A 169 0.67 -6.71 -18.33
CA GLU A 169 -0.57 -7.50 -18.29
C GLU A 169 -1.69 -6.81 -19.08
N LEU A 170 -1.91 -5.51 -18.86
CA LEU A 170 -2.96 -4.74 -19.54
C LEU A 170 -2.72 -4.61 -21.05
N ARG A 171 -1.46 -4.49 -21.49
CA ARG A 171 -1.11 -4.46 -22.92
C ARG A 171 -1.29 -5.82 -23.57
N SER A 172 -0.90 -6.90 -22.89
CA SER A 172 -1.15 -8.27 -23.34
C SER A 172 -2.65 -8.53 -23.55
N ALA A 173 -3.48 -8.16 -22.57
CA ALA A 173 -4.94 -8.29 -22.66
C ALA A 173 -5.55 -7.46 -23.81
N ALA A 174 -4.88 -6.39 -24.25
CA ALA A 174 -5.29 -5.57 -25.38
C ALA A 174 -4.67 -6.01 -26.73
N GLY A 175 -3.93 -7.13 -26.77
CA GLY A 175 -3.26 -7.63 -27.98
C GLY A 175 -1.95 -6.91 -28.34
N ASP A 176 -1.48 -5.97 -27.52
CA ASP A 176 -0.23 -5.24 -27.73
C ASP A 176 0.98 -6.04 -27.23
N SER A 177 1.34 -7.08 -27.97
CA SER A 177 2.46 -7.98 -27.64
C SER A 177 3.82 -7.26 -27.64
N ALA A 178 3.99 -6.24 -28.48
CA ALA A 178 5.24 -5.48 -28.56
C ALA A 178 5.39 -4.58 -27.32
N GLY A 179 4.35 -3.81 -26.99
CA GLY A 179 4.35 -2.95 -25.81
C GLY A 179 4.34 -3.72 -24.50
N GLN A 180 3.76 -4.92 -24.44
CA GLN A 180 3.91 -5.85 -23.31
C GLN A 180 5.38 -6.14 -23.06
N LYS A 181 6.13 -6.58 -24.09
CA LYS A 181 7.55 -6.92 -23.96
C LYS A 181 8.40 -5.73 -23.50
N VAL A 182 8.07 -4.52 -23.97
CA VAL A 182 8.74 -3.28 -23.53
C VAL A 182 8.48 -3.02 -22.04
N ALA A 183 7.21 -3.09 -21.60
CA ALA A 183 6.85 -2.89 -20.20
C ALA A 183 7.48 -3.96 -19.29
N GLN A 184 7.51 -5.22 -19.74
CA GLN A 184 8.15 -6.31 -19.01
C GLN A 184 9.64 -6.09 -18.81
N LYS A 185 10.37 -5.68 -19.88
CA LYS A 185 11.79 -5.32 -19.77
C LYS A 185 12.04 -4.17 -18.80
N ARG A 186 11.17 -3.15 -18.80
CA ARG A 186 11.24 -2.06 -17.82
C ARG A 186 11.04 -2.57 -16.40
N CYS A 187 10.05 -3.42 -16.14
CA CYS A 187 9.88 -4.07 -14.85
C CYS A 187 11.17 -4.79 -14.40
N GLU A 188 11.73 -5.64 -15.27
CA GLU A 188 12.91 -6.45 -14.96
C GLU A 188 14.13 -5.59 -14.63
N SER A 189 14.28 -4.43 -15.29
CA SER A 189 15.36 -3.49 -14.98
C SER A 189 15.24 -2.79 -13.61
N MET A 190 14.04 -2.76 -13.03
CA MET A 190 13.76 -2.11 -11.74
C MET A 190 13.60 -3.10 -10.59
N ALA A 191 13.15 -4.31 -10.89
CA ALA A 191 12.80 -5.30 -9.89
C ALA A 191 14.03 -5.92 -9.22
N LYS A 192 13.96 -6.09 -7.90
CA LYS A 192 14.97 -6.85 -7.14
C LYS A 192 14.79 -8.36 -7.26
N SER A 193 13.62 -8.80 -7.70
CA SER A 193 13.27 -10.20 -7.89
C SER A 193 12.45 -10.36 -9.16
N ALA A 194 12.81 -11.35 -9.98
CA ALA A 194 12.06 -11.67 -11.19
C ALA A 194 10.60 -12.05 -10.91
N SER A 195 10.26 -12.48 -9.69
CA SER A 195 8.88 -12.80 -9.31
C SER A 195 7.93 -11.61 -9.39
N VAL A 196 8.44 -10.38 -9.26
CA VAL A 196 7.64 -9.15 -9.36
C VAL A 196 7.14 -8.90 -10.78
N CYS A 197 7.92 -9.32 -11.78
CA CYS A 197 7.65 -9.05 -13.20
C CYS A 197 6.93 -10.18 -13.92
N ARG A 198 6.66 -11.28 -13.22
CA ARG A 198 5.85 -12.38 -13.77
C ARG A 198 4.39 -11.95 -13.69
N ALA A 199 3.68 -12.04 -14.81
CA ALA A 199 2.24 -11.86 -14.82
C ALA A 199 1.62 -12.84 -13.82
N SER A 200 0.67 -12.37 -13.02
CA SER A 200 -0.15 -13.27 -12.21
C SER A 200 -0.98 -14.12 -13.17
N ALA A 201 -0.64 -15.40 -13.28
CA ALA A 201 -1.38 -16.37 -14.10
C ALA A 201 -2.84 -16.52 -13.61
#